data_AF-A0AAW7XT93-F1
#
_entry.id   AF-A0AAW7XT93-F1
#
_cell.length_a   1.000
_cell.length_b   1.000
_cell.length_c   1.000
_cell.angle_alpha   90.00
_cell.angle_beta   90.00
_cell.angle_gamma   90.00
#
_symmetry.space_group_name_H-M   'P 1'
#
loop_
_entity.id
_entity.type
_entity.pdbx_description
1 polymer ?
#
loop_
_entity_poly.entity_id
_entity_poly.type
_entity_poly.pdbx_seq_one_letter_code
_entity_poly.pdbx_strand_id
1 'polypeptide(L)'
;MKFKTPTRAAAKAVGLAATLTVGMLGAASAEITLRGASMFDEKHAYTKTLREFERLVSENYDGDVDFEMHLNGELGDESDFVTFLQQGVAVDYAVMAPANMAVFSPSIPLMDMPFLFRDLDHWNAVLSSDVLSPLEDELYEKADIKVIGYAGGGTRNLVSDGAIANMDDLSGHKMRVMGAPIQAKIFSALGAAPSAIAYNEVYNAIQTGVIAGFENEAASIQNLKFYEVAPNVTLTKHTITVRPVVMSGKTFRKLPEDLQQVVLDAGAKAGAFGRDLESREDGEKLQQMIDAGQITVSEFEGRDQMLEIVQPVQDAYAAELGANELLAAIRSK
;
A
#
# COMPACT_ATOMS: atom_id res chain seq x y z
N MET A 1 43.76 -3.10 97.52
CA MET A 1 44.29 -2.19 96.48
C MET A 1 43.69 -2.64 95.14
N LYS A 2 43.25 -1.67 94.30
CA LYS A 2 42.46 -1.73 93.04
C LYS A 2 42.92 -2.83 92.03
N PHE A 3 42.14 -3.45 91.11
CA PHE A 3 41.25 -3.00 90.02
C PHE A 3 40.42 -4.23 89.50
N LYS A 4 39.10 -4.17 89.19
CA LYS A 4 38.43 -4.01 87.85
C LYS A 4 39.13 -4.75 86.68
N THR A 5 38.56 -5.55 85.76
CA THR A 5 37.21 -5.86 85.20
C THR A 5 37.35 -7.14 84.29
N PRO A 6 36.35 -7.66 83.53
CA PRO A 6 36.20 -9.11 83.32
C PRO A 6 36.38 -9.63 81.86
N THR A 7 36.46 -10.97 81.78
CA THR A 7 36.07 -11.91 80.70
C THR A 7 36.03 -11.45 79.23
N ARG A 8 36.76 -12.17 78.36
CA ARG A 8 36.33 -12.46 76.99
C ARG A 8 36.63 -13.90 76.60
N ALA A 9 35.58 -14.55 76.10
CA ALA A 9 35.52 -15.93 75.63
C ALA A 9 36.05 -16.08 74.20
N ALA A 10 36.53 -17.28 73.89
CA ALA A 10 36.89 -17.74 72.56
C ALA A 10 35.65 -18.30 71.83
N ALA A 11 35.53 -18.06 70.51
CA ALA A 11 34.90 -19.01 69.58
C ALA A 11 35.08 -18.60 68.09
N LYS A 12 35.68 -19.54 67.35
CA LYS A 12 35.32 -20.05 66.01
C LYS A 12 35.30 -19.10 64.81
N ALA A 13 36.27 -19.33 63.93
CA ALA A 13 36.25 -18.98 62.52
C ALA A 13 35.15 -19.76 61.77
N VAL A 14 34.33 -19.05 60.99
CA VAL A 14 33.42 -19.60 59.98
C VAL A 14 33.71 -18.84 58.69
N GLY A 15 34.18 -19.57 57.67
CA GLY A 15 34.40 -19.03 56.32
C GLY A 15 33.06 -18.78 55.64
N LEU A 16 32.88 -17.57 55.12
CA LEU A 16 31.72 -17.18 54.33
C LEU A 16 32.11 -17.26 52.85
N ALA A 17 31.66 -18.31 52.16
CA ALA A 17 31.68 -18.37 50.71
C ALA A 17 30.56 -17.49 50.17
N ALA A 18 30.92 -16.38 49.51
CA ALA A 18 29.99 -15.51 48.82
C ALA A 18 29.68 -16.11 47.43
N THR A 19 28.56 -16.82 47.31
CA THR A 19 27.98 -17.16 46.00
C THR A 19 27.39 -15.89 45.39
N LEU A 20 28.04 -15.36 44.34
CA LEU A 20 27.45 -14.39 43.42
C LEU A 20 26.32 -15.09 42.65
N THR A 21 25.07 -14.90 43.06
CA THR A 21 23.93 -15.11 42.16
C THR A 21 23.87 -13.92 41.22
N VAL A 22 24.44 -14.06 40.03
CA VAL A 22 24.15 -13.19 38.89
C VAL A 22 22.69 -13.46 38.52
N GLY A 23 21.78 -12.65 39.08
CA GLY A 23 20.42 -12.60 38.58
C GLY A 23 20.47 -12.10 37.15
N MET A 24 20.21 -12.98 36.19
CA MET A 24 19.72 -12.56 34.88
C MET A 24 18.39 -11.86 35.11
N LEU A 25 18.43 -10.54 35.30
CA LEU A 25 17.30 -9.69 35.01
C LEU A 25 17.05 -9.84 33.51
N GLY A 26 16.14 -10.74 33.14
CA GLY A 26 15.55 -10.69 31.81
C GLY A 26 15.00 -9.29 31.65
N ALA A 27 15.53 -8.53 30.69
CA ALA A 27 14.91 -7.29 30.28
C ALA A 27 13.46 -7.64 29.93
N ALA A 28 12.50 -7.04 30.64
CA ALA A 28 11.13 -7.10 30.19
C ALA A 28 11.13 -6.49 28.78
N SER A 29 10.88 -7.31 27.76
CA SER A 29 10.71 -6.82 26.40
C SER A 29 9.59 -5.79 26.45
N ALA A 30 9.84 -4.58 25.96
CA ALA A 30 8.77 -3.62 25.81
C ALA A 30 7.73 -4.23 24.87
N GLU A 31 6.46 -4.18 25.24
CA GLU A 31 5.35 -4.63 24.40
C GLU A 31 5.39 -3.83 23.09
N ILE A 32 5.55 -4.51 21.96
CA ILE A 32 5.61 -3.90 20.63
C ILE A 32 4.20 -3.89 20.08
N THR A 33 3.56 -2.72 20.00
CA THR A 33 2.28 -2.56 19.30
C THR A 33 2.52 -1.93 17.93
N LEU A 34 2.01 -2.56 16.87
CA LEU A 34 2.03 -2.05 15.50
C LEU A 34 0.63 -1.66 15.06
N ARG A 35 0.45 -0.39 14.66
CA ARG A 35 -0.85 0.12 14.19
C ARG A 35 -0.98 0.02 12.68
N GLY A 36 -1.97 -0.72 12.22
CA GLY A 36 -2.33 -0.87 10.82
C GLY A 36 -3.46 0.07 10.41
N ALA A 37 -3.51 0.48 9.14
CA ALA A 37 -4.63 1.23 8.59
C ALA A 37 -5.12 0.65 7.26
N SER A 38 -6.45 0.58 7.10
CA SER A 38 -7.13 0.22 5.86
C SER A 38 -8.35 1.14 5.64
N MET A 39 -8.54 1.58 4.39
CA MET A 39 -9.75 2.30 3.97
C MET A 39 -10.99 1.40 3.96
N PHE A 40 -10.82 0.09 4.03
CA PHE A 40 -11.85 -0.90 3.70
C PHE A 40 -12.24 -1.77 4.90
N ASP A 41 -13.34 -2.50 4.74
CA ASP A 41 -13.75 -3.53 5.70
C ASP A 41 -12.91 -4.83 5.56
N GLU A 42 -13.19 -5.83 6.41
CA GLU A 42 -12.51 -7.14 6.42
C GLU A 42 -12.68 -7.97 5.13
N LYS A 43 -13.58 -7.58 4.23
CA LYS A 43 -13.86 -8.35 3.00
C LYS A 43 -12.95 -7.93 1.86
N HIS A 44 -12.36 -6.74 1.91
CA HIS A 44 -11.49 -6.23 0.87
C HIS A 44 -10.12 -6.90 0.85
N ALA A 45 -9.49 -7.00 -0.33
CA ALA A 45 -8.22 -7.68 -0.51
C ALA A 45 -7.08 -7.03 0.30
N TYR A 46 -7.06 -5.69 0.42
CA TYR A 46 -6.00 -5.00 1.18
C TYR A 46 -6.10 -5.30 2.68
N THR A 47 -7.31 -5.29 3.24
CA THR A 47 -7.49 -5.65 4.65
C THR A 47 -7.08 -7.10 4.89
N LYS A 48 -7.50 -8.03 4.02
CA LYS A 48 -7.08 -9.44 4.11
C LYS A 48 -5.57 -9.61 3.99
N THR A 49 -4.91 -8.82 3.15
CA THR A 49 -3.44 -8.79 3.01
C THR A 49 -2.79 -8.37 4.33
N LEU A 50 -3.28 -7.31 4.96
CA LEU A 50 -2.76 -6.81 6.22
C LEU A 50 -3.00 -7.82 7.36
N ARG A 51 -4.17 -8.47 7.40
CA ARG A 51 -4.46 -9.56 8.35
C ARG A 51 -3.53 -10.76 8.16
N GLU A 52 -3.22 -11.10 6.91
CA GLU A 52 -2.26 -12.16 6.63
C GLU A 52 -0.84 -11.78 7.08
N PHE A 53 -0.45 -10.51 6.92
CA PHE A 53 0.80 -10.00 7.48
C PHE A 53 0.84 -10.12 9.01
N GLU A 54 -0.20 -9.66 9.72
CA GLU A 54 -0.32 -9.78 11.19
C GLU A 54 -0.18 -11.25 11.65
N ARG A 55 -0.91 -12.16 10.99
CA ARG A 55 -0.87 -13.60 11.28
C ARG A 55 0.53 -14.17 11.09
N LEU A 56 1.17 -13.87 9.95
CA LEU A 56 2.49 -14.38 9.62
C LEU A 56 3.58 -13.85 10.57
N VAL A 57 3.51 -12.58 10.99
CA VAL A 57 4.45 -12.07 12.00
C VAL A 57 4.24 -12.79 13.33
N SER A 58 2.98 -12.92 13.78
CA SER A 58 2.63 -13.58 15.04
C SER A 58 3.05 -15.06 15.08
N GLU A 59 3.01 -15.75 13.95
CA GLU A 59 3.41 -17.16 13.86
C GLU A 59 4.92 -17.38 13.78
N ASN A 60 5.68 -16.40 13.30
CA ASN A 60 7.10 -16.56 12.99
C ASN A 60 8.03 -15.76 13.91
N TYR A 61 7.48 -14.99 14.86
CA TYR A 61 8.25 -14.26 15.87
C TYR A 61 8.05 -14.87 17.25
N ASP A 62 9.15 -15.16 17.96
CA ASP A 62 9.12 -15.78 19.29
C ASP A 62 8.79 -14.78 20.42
N GLY A 63 8.82 -13.48 20.14
CA GLY A 63 8.49 -12.42 21.10
C GLY A 63 7.03 -11.93 20.98
N ASP A 64 6.64 -11.04 21.89
CA ASP A 64 5.30 -10.47 21.91
C ASP A 64 5.19 -9.25 20.96
N VAL A 65 4.28 -9.35 19.97
CA VAL A 65 3.87 -8.23 19.10
C VAL A 65 2.35 -8.16 19.11
N ASP A 66 1.81 -6.99 19.43
CA ASP A 66 0.39 -6.68 19.35
C ASP A 66 0.08 -5.90 18.07
N PHE A 67 -1.11 -6.12 17.50
CA PHE A 67 -1.56 -5.49 16.27
C PHE A 67 -2.86 -4.74 16.49
N GLU A 68 -2.83 -3.42 16.28
CA GLU A 68 -4.00 -2.55 16.34
C GLU A 68 -4.39 -2.14 14.92
N MET A 69 -5.42 -2.79 14.36
CA MET A 69 -5.86 -2.52 12.99
C MET A 69 -7.06 -1.56 12.95
N HIS A 70 -6.86 -0.41 12.32
CA HIS A 70 -7.90 0.58 12.04
C HIS A 70 -8.48 0.37 10.64
N LEU A 71 -9.79 0.10 10.57
CA LEU A 71 -10.48 -0.27 9.33
C LEU A 71 -11.47 0.82 8.89
N ASN A 72 -12.06 0.63 7.71
CA ASN A 72 -13.14 1.48 7.18
C ASN A 72 -12.76 2.97 7.10
N GLY A 73 -11.47 3.27 6.92
CA GLY A 73 -10.98 4.65 6.85
C GLY A 73 -11.11 5.42 8.18
N GLU A 74 -11.10 4.74 9.33
CA GLU A 74 -11.14 5.38 10.65
C GLU A 74 -10.05 6.47 10.80
N LEU A 75 -8.88 6.24 10.21
CA LEU A 75 -7.75 7.16 10.22
C LEU A 75 -7.65 8.02 8.95
N GLY A 76 -8.67 8.08 8.10
CA GLY A 76 -8.66 8.83 6.85
C GLY A 76 -8.40 7.97 5.60
N ASP A 77 -7.80 8.57 4.58
CA ASP A 77 -7.44 7.89 3.33
C ASP A 77 -5.91 7.78 3.14
N GLU A 78 -5.47 7.17 2.04
CA GLU A 78 -4.04 6.98 1.77
C GLU A 78 -3.23 8.31 1.75
N SER A 79 -3.86 9.44 1.43
CA SER A 79 -3.21 10.76 1.48
C SER A 79 -2.88 11.17 2.92
N ASP A 80 -3.68 10.74 3.88
CA ASP A 80 -3.42 10.89 5.31
C ASP A 80 -2.38 9.84 5.76
N PHE A 81 -2.55 8.58 5.36
CA PHE A 81 -1.69 7.47 5.78
C PHE A 81 -0.22 7.70 5.40
N VAL A 82 0.05 8.20 4.18
CA VAL A 82 1.43 8.48 3.76
C VAL A 82 2.11 9.51 4.67
N THR A 83 1.37 10.51 5.14
CA THR A 83 1.87 11.52 6.07
C THR A 83 2.14 10.92 7.45
N PHE A 84 1.25 10.05 7.94
CA PHE A 84 1.42 9.32 9.19
C PHE A 84 2.62 8.37 9.18
N LEU A 85 2.78 7.59 8.11
CA LEU A 85 3.92 6.70 7.89
C LEU A 85 5.24 7.48 7.86
N GLN A 86 5.30 8.57 7.11
CA GLN A 86 6.48 9.44 6.99
C GLN A 86 6.89 10.04 8.35
N GLN A 87 5.91 10.48 9.16
CA GLN A 87 6.17 11.04 10.49
C GLN A 87 6.46 9.96 11.56
N GLY A 88 6.05 8.72 11.27
CA GLY A 88 6.05 7.58 12.20
C GLY A 88 5.14 7.83 13.39
N VAL A 89 3.90 8.25 13.11
CA VAL A 89 2.83 8.49 14.10
C VAL A 89 1.52 7.93 13.55
N ALA A 90 0.61 7.48 14.43
CA ALA A 90 -0.73 6.97 14.14
C ALA A 90 -0.82 5.70 13.25
N VAL A 91 -0.06 5.60 12.16
CA VAL A 91 -0.02 4.45 11.25
C VAL A 91 1.42 3.95 11.15
N ASP A 92 1.63 2.69 11.53
CA ASP A 92 2.92 2.02 11.43
C ASP A 92 3.05 1.23 10.13
N TYR A 93 1.95 0.64 9.62
CA TYR A 93 1.94 -0.10 8.36
C TYR A 93 0.60 0.00 7.63
N ALA A 94 0.64 -0.08 6.30
CA ALA A 94 -0.55 -0.01 5.44
C ALA A 94 -0.27 -0.61 4.05
N VAL A 95 -1.31 -0.73 3.23
CA VAL A 95 -1.18 -0.93 1.78
C VAL A 95 -1.39 0.42 1.10
N MET A 96 -0.51 0.80 0.16
CA MET A 96 -0.51 2.12 -0.46
C MET A 96 -0.50 2.05 -1.98
N ALA A 97 -1.21 2.96 -2.65
CA ALA A 97 -1.04 3.21 -4.07
C ALA A 97 0.20 4.10 -4.31
N PRO A 98 1.08 3.75 -5.27
CA PRO A 98 2.25 4.56 -5.61
C PRO A 98 1.88 6.02 -5.94
N ALA A 99 0.78 6.24 -6.65
CA ALA A 99 0.33 7.58 -7.00
C ALA A 99 -0.05 8.47 -5.80
N ASN A 100 -0.42 7.89 -4.65
CA ASN A 100 -0.72 8.65 -3.43
C ASN A 100 0.53 8.98 -2.61
N MET A 101 1.68 8.37 -2.95
CA MET A 101 2.97 8.62 -2.28
C MET A 101 3.84 9.67 -3.01
N ALA A 102 3.37 10.21 -4.13
CA ALA A 102 4.11 11.14 -5.00
C ALA A 102 4.60 12.42 -4.29
N VAL A 103 3.90 12.85 -3.23
CA VAL A 103 4.27 14.05 -2.45
C VAL A 103 5.59 13.89 -1.69
N PHE A 104 5.95 12.66 -1.31
CA PHE A 104 7.21 12.37 -0.60
C PHE A 104 8.24 11.62 -1.46
N SER A 105 7.81 10.87 -2.47
CA SER A 105 8.70 10.24 -3.47
C SER A 105 8.17 10.50 -4.88
N PRO A 106 8.70 11.50 -5.60
CA PRO A 106 8.19 11.86 -6.93
C PRO A 106 8.31 10.76 -7.99
N SER A 107 9.23 9.80 -7.81
CA SER A 107 9.47 8.72 -8.76
C SER A 107 8.61 7.48 -8.51
N ILE A 108 8.12 7.26 -7.28
CA ILE A 108 7.34 6.07 -6.94
C ILE A 108 6.11 5.84 -7.83
N PRO A 109 5.38 6.85 -8.36
CA PRO A 109 4.24 6.60 -9.25
C PRO A 109 4.61 5.89 -10.56
N LEU A 110 5.90 5.86 -10.95
CA LEU A 110 6.37 5.09 -12.09
C LEU A 110 6.15 3.58 -11.90
N MET A 111 5.95 3.12 -10.67
CA MET A 111 5.77 1.71 -10.31
C MET A 111 4.53 1.06 -10.93
N ASP A 112 3.43 1.80 -11.09
CA ASP A 112 2.19 1.33 -11.73
C ASP A 112 1.45 2.41 -12.51
N MET A 113 2.18 3.37 -13.08
CA MET A 113 1.56 4.43 -13.89
C MET A 113 0.70 3.84 -15.03
N PRO A 114 -0.34 4.55 -15.48
CA PRO A 114 -1.25 4.03 -16.48
C PRO A 114 -0.53 3.57 -17.75
N PHE A 115 -0.96 2.42 -18.27
CA PHE A 115 -0.51 1.72 -19.47
C PHE A 115 0.96 1.24 -19.41
N LEU A 116 1.50 1.05 -18.20
CA LEU A 116 2.83 0.46 -18.02
C LEU A 116 2.86 -1.04 -18.30
N PHE A 117 1.88 -1.77 -17.77
CA PHE A 117 1.78 -3.22 -17.90
C PHE A 117 0.92 -3.61 -19.09
N ARG A 118 1.31 -4.70 -19.78
CA ARG A 118 0.61 -5.21 -20.97
C ARG A 118 -0.55 -6.11 -20.56
N ASP A 119 -0.30 -6.93 -19.55
CA ASP A 119 -1.16 -7.98 -19.01
C ASP A 119 -0.61 -8.42 -17.63
N LEU A 120 -1.30 -9.37 -16.99
CA LEU A 120 -0.89 -9.93 -15.70
C LEU A 120 0.42 -10.70 -15.77
N ASP A 121 0.79 -11.28 -16.92
CA ASP A 121 2.06 -12.02 -17.05
C ASP A 121 3.25 -11.04 -17.00
N HIS A 122 3.16 -9.93 -17.74
CA HIS A 122 4.14 -8.85 -17.69
C HIS A 122 4.24 -8.25 -16.28
N TRP A 123 3.10 -7.96 -15.64
CA TRP A 123 3.06 -7.45 -14.27
C TRP A 123 3.71 -8.41 -13.26
N ASN A 124 3.41 -9.71 -13.35
CA ASN A 124 4.02 -10.74 -12.49
C ASN A 124 5.54 -10.86 -12.73
N ALA A 125 5.99 -10.77 -13.99
CA ALA A 125 7.42 -10.82 -14.32
C ALA A 125 8.20 -9.63 -13.74
N VAL A 126 7.57 -8.45 -13.67
CA VAL A 126 8.14 -7.26 -13.01
C VAL A 126 8.24 -7.48 -11.51
N LEU A 127 7.14 -7.84 -10.83
CA LEU A 127 7.11 -8.04 -9.37
C LEU A 127 7.92 -9.23 -8.88
N SER A 128 8.21 -10.21 -9.74
CA SER A 128 9.09 -11.34 -9.44
C SER A 128 10.57 -11.02 -9.64
N SER A 129 10.90 -9.77 -9.98
CA SER A 129 12.26 -9.29 -10.20
C SER A 129 12.57 -8.08 -9.34
N ASP A 130 13.85 -7.76 -9.18
CA ASP A 130 14.28 -6.59 -8.40
C ASP A 130 14.26 -5.28 -9.21
N VAL A 131 13.58 -5.24 -10.37
CA VAL A 131 13.60 -4.07 -11.26
C VAL A 131 13.04 -2.81 -10.61
N LEU A 132 12.18 -2.95 -9.59
CA LEU A 132 11.57 -1.84 -8.86
C LEU A 132 12.44 -1.30 -7.71
N SER A 133 13.57 -1.94 -7.38
CA SER A 133 14.39 -1.55 -6.23
C SER A 133 14.82 -0.08 -6.23
N PRO A 134 15.14 0.59 -7.37
CA PRO A 134 15.48 2.01 -7.34
C PRO A 134 14.34 2.91 -6.86
N LEU A 135 13.08 2.49 -7.05
CA LEU A 135 11.91 3.22 -6.55
C LEU A 135 11.71 2.96 -5.06
N GLU A 136 11.95 1.74 -4.58
CA GLU A 136 11.92 1.40 -3.16
C GLU A 136 12.98 2.19 -2.37
N ASP A 137 14.19 2.29 -2.93
CA ASP A 137 15.30 3.03 -2.34
C ASP A 137 14.96 4.52 -2.25
N GLU A 138 14.44 5.13 -3.32
CA GLU A 138 14.00 6.52 -3.27
C GLU A 138 12.92 6.74 -2.20
N LEU A 139 11.92 5.85 -2.13
CA LEU A 139 10.84 5.96 -1.15
C LEU A 139 11.39 5.90 0.27
N TYR A 140 12.32 4.98 0.54
CA TYR A 140 12.94 4.87 1.86
C TYR A 140 13.81 6.09 2.19
N GLU A 141 14.61 6.57 1.25
CA GLU A 141 15.52 7.71 1.46
C GLU A 141 14.78 9.04 1.63
N LYS A 142 13.75 9.31 0.81
CA LYS A 142 13.05 10.60 0.79
C LYS A 142 11.83 10.65 1.70
N ALA A 143 11.10 9.54 1.81
CA ALA A 143 9.85 9.49 2.58
C ALA A 143 10.01 8.78 3.93
N ASP A 144 11.14 8.13 4.22
CA ASP A 144 11.30 7.28 5.40
C ASP A 144 10.19 6.21 5.50
N ILE A 145 9.82 5.61 4.37
CA ILE A 145 8.82 4.55 4.26
C ILE A 145 9.47 3.31 3.65
N LYS A 146 9.38 2.18 4.34
CA LYS A 146 9.95 0.90 3.93
C LYS A 146 8.90 0.07 3.21
N VAL A 147 9.18 -0.34 1.97
CA VAL A 147 8.41 -1.41 1.31
C VAL A 147 8.80 -2.74 1.94
N ILE A 148 7.80 -3.49 2.38
CA ILE A 148 7.96 -4.83 2.99
C ILE A 148 7.33 -5.94 2.16
N GLY A 149 6.57 -5.60 1.12
CA GLY A 149 5.96 -6.55 0.18
C GLY A 149 5.13 -5.87 -0.90
N TYR A 150 4.57 -6.68 -1.81
CA TYR A 150 3.79 -6.19 -2.95
C TYR A 150 2.46 -6.96 -3.09
N ALA A 151 1.36 -6.27 -2.82
CA ALA A 151 0.01 -6.68 -3.17
C ALA A 151 -0.44 -6.00 -4.48
N GLY A 152 -1.74 -6.02 -4.78
CA GLY A 152 -2.31 -5.41 -5.99
C GLY A 152 -2.82 -6.46 -6.97
N GLY A 153 -2.81 -6.14 -8.26
CA GLY A 153 -3.27 -7.04 -9.33
C GLY A 153 -4.70 -6.80 -9.80
N GLY A 154 -5.44 -5.89 -9.14
CA GLY A 154 -6.70 -5.36 -9.66
C GLY A 154 -6.49 -4.57 -10.95
N THR A 155 -7.49 -4.59 -11.84
CA THR A 155 -7.43 -3.87 -13.11
C THR A 155 -8.32 -2.63 -13.07
N ARG A 156 -7.71 -1.45 -13.19
CA ARG A 156 -8.41 -0.17 -13.14
C ARG A 156 -9.06 0.15 -14.48
N ASN A 157 -10.33 0.54 -14.39
CA ASN A 157 -11.20 0.87 -15.52
C ASN A 157 -11.88 2.23 -15.26
N LEU A 158 -12.43 2.84 -16.29
CA LEU A 158 -13.26 4.04 -16.10
C LEU A 158 -14.57 3.63 -15.42
N VAL A 159 -15.04 4.43 -14.47
CA VAL A 159 -16.28 4.22 -13.72
C VAL A 159 -17.03 5.54 -13.68
N SER A 160 -18.17 5.62 -14.35
CA SER A 160 -18.85 6.88 -14.65
C SER A 160 -20.37 6.83 -14.49
N ASP A 161 -20.98 8.01 -14.33
CA ASP A 161 -22.42 8.19 -14.23
C ASP A 161 -23.15 7.84 -15.55
N GLY A 162 -22.51 8.12 -16.69
CA GLY A 162 -22.93 7.76 -18.05
C GLY A 162 -21.92 6.88 -18.77
N ALA A 163 -22.33 6.28 -19.88
CA ALA A 163 -21.45 5.43 -20.68
C ALA A 163 -20.37 6.26 -21.42
N ILE A 164 -19.16 5.72 -21.48
CA ILE A 164 -18.03 6.27 -22.26
C ILE A 164 -17.58 5.16 -23.20
N ALA A 165 -17.91 5.23 -24.49
CA ALA A 165 -17.61 4.14 -25.41
C ALA A 165 -16.36 4.38 -26.27
N ASN A 166 -15.92 5.63 -26.43
CA ASN A 166 -14.84 6.01 -27.35
C ASN A 166 -14.16 7.33 -26.93
N MET A 167 -13.21 7.80 -27.74
CA MET A 167 -12.46 9.03 -27.50
C MET A 167 -13.34 10.30 -27.53
N ASP A 168 -14.41 10.32 -28.32
CA ASP A 168 -15.32 11.46 -28.38
C ASP A 168 -16.11 11.59 -27.08
N ASP A 169 -16.59 10.47 -26.52
CA ASP A 169 -17.27 10.45 -25.22
C ASP A 169 -16.30 10.80 -24.06
N LEU A 170 -15.03 10.42 -24.18
CA LEU A 170 -14.00 10.72 -23.18
C LEU A 170 -13.56 12.20 -23.22
N SER A 171 -13.69 12.86 -24.37
CA SER A 171 -13.27 14.25 -24.55
C SER A 171 -14.01 15.21 -23.63
N GLY A 172 -13.27 15.92 -22.78
CA GLY A 172 -13.82 16.83 -21.77
C GLY A 172 -14.52 16.14 -20.60
N HIS A 173 -14.48 14.81 -20.52
CA HIS A 173 -15.07 14.05 -19.42
C HIS A 173 -14.42 14.44 -18.10
N LYS A 174 -15.20 15.01 -17.18
CA LYS A 174 -14.73 15.44 -15.86
C LYS A 174 -14.58 14.23 -14.97
N MET A 175 -13.35 13.84 -14.68
CA MET A 175 -13.09 12.66 -13.86
C MET A 175 -12.15 12.95 -12.69
N ARG A 176 -12.33 12.23 -11.59
CA ARG A 176 -11.33 12.21 -10.53
C ARG A 176 -10.15 11.32 -10.90
N VAL A 177 -8.95 11.77 -10.52
CA VAL A 177 -7.71 10.98 -10.53
C VAL A 177 -7.01 11.06 -9.17
N MET A 178 -6.08 10.14 -8.91
CA MET A 178 -5.16 10.23 -7.76
C MET A 178 -4.21 11.44 -7.88
N GLY A 179 -3.56 11.82 -6.78
CA GLY A 179 -2.80 13.08 -6.69
C GLY A 179 -1.48 13.14 -7.47
N ALA A 180 -0.94 12.01 -7.95
CA ALA A 180 0.30 12.02 -8.73
C ALA A 180 0.11 12.74 -10.08
N PRO A 181 1.06 13.62 -10.49
CA PRO A 181 0.97 14.36 -11.75
C PRO A 181 0.80 13.47 -12.99
N ILE A 182 1.41 12.27 -12.99
CA ILE A 182 1.31 11.35 -14.13
C ILE A 182 -0.13 10.93 -14.42
N GLN A 183 -0.98 10.79 -13.40
CA GLN A 183 -2.38 10.41 -13.60
C GLN A 183 -3.13 11.48 -14.40
N ALA A 184 -3.03 12.75 -13.97
CA ALA A 184 -3.63 13.87 -14.69
C ALA A 184 -3.02 14.05 -16.09
N LYS A 185 -1.68 13.95 -16.23
CA LYS A 185 -1.01 14.07 -17.53
C LYS A 185 -1.54 13.04 -18.54
N ILE A 186 -1.72 11.78 -18.12
CA ILE A 186 -2.23 10.71 -18.96
C ILE A 186 -3.67 11.00 -19.41
N PHE A 187 -4.59 11.23 -18.46
CA PHE A 187 -6.00 11.43 -18.80
C PHE A 187 -6.24 12.73 -19.57
N SER A 188 -5.47 13.79 -19.33
CA SER A 188 -5.50 15.00 -20.17
C SER A 188 -5.00 14.73 -21.60
N ALA A 189 -3.98 13.88 -21.79
CA ALA A 189 -3.53 13.51 -23.13
C ALA A 189 -4.59 12.69 -23.89
N LEU A 190 -5.38 11.90 -23.17
CA LEU A 190 -6.56 11.20 -23.69
C LEU A 190 -7.78 12.10 -23.91
N GLY A 191 -7.66 13.41 -23.65
CA GLY A 191 -8.71 14.40 -23.90
C GLY A 191 -9.69 14.61 -22.73
N ALA A 192 -9.58 13.85 -21.64
CA ALA A 192 -10.42 14.05 -20.46
C ALA A 192 -10.05 15.31 -19.67
N ALA A 193 -10.89 15.67 -18.70
CA ALA A 193 -10.68 16.77 -17.78
C ALA A 193 -10.46 16.24 -16.35
N PRO A 194 -9.25 15.73 -16.03
CA PRO A 194 -8.98 15.14 -14.72
C PRO A 194 -8.90 16.19 -13.61
N SER A 195 -9.36 15.82 -12.41
CA SER A 195 -9.24 16.60 -11.18
C SER A 195 -8.74 15.72 -10.04
N ALA A 196 -7.78 16.21 -9.26
CA ALA A 196 -7.34 15.53 -8.04
C ALA A 196 -8.34 15.84 -6.91
N ILE A 197 -9.09 14.83 -6.49
CA ILE A 197 -10.08 14.91 -5.40
C ILE A 197 -9.78 13.78 -4.42
N ALA A 198 -9.88 14.08 -3.11
CA ALA A 198 -9.67 13.12 -2.03
C ALA A 198 -10.58 11.90 -2.21
N TYR A 199 -10.10 10.70 -1.86
CA TYR A 199 -10.78 9.48 -2.28
C TYR A 199 -12.16 9.33 -1.59
N ASN A 200 -12.23 9.74 -0.34
CA ASN A 200 -13.46 9.81 0.46
C ASN A 200 -14.49 10.85 -0.04
N GLU A 201 -14.08 11.83 -0.85
CA GLU A 201 -14.97 12.85 -1.43
C GLU A 201 -15.54 12.44 -2.79
N VAL A 202 -14.97 11.43 -3.45
CA VAL A 202 -15.33 11.03 -4.82
C VAL A 202 -16.80 10.69 -4.96
N TYR A 203 -17.34 9.91 -4.02
CA TYR A 203 -18.74 9.48 -4.08
C TYR A 203 -19.68 10.67 -4.14
N ASN A 204 -19.47 11.65 -3.25
CA ASN A 204 -20.30 12.85 -3.20
C ASN A 204 -20.05 13.77 -4.40
N ALA A 205 -18.80 13.86 -4.88
CA ALA A 205 -18.47 14.64 -6.06
C ALA A 205 -19.17 14.13 -7.33
N ILE A 206 -19.33 12.81 -7.48
CA ILE A 206 -20.14 12.22 -8.56
C ILE A 206 -21.63 12.47 -8.29
N GLN A 207 -22.11 12.16 -7.08
CA GLN A 207 -23.52 12.33 -6.71
C GLN A 207 -24.05 13.75 -6.92
N THR A 208 -23.20 14.76 -6.71
CA THR A 208 -23.54 16.18 -6.87
C THR A 208 -23.20 16.74 -8.25
N GLY A 209 -22.59 15.95 -9.14
CA GLY A 209 -22.24 16.34 -10.51
C GLY A 209 -21.03 17.28 -10.63
N VAL A 210 -20.18 17.36 -9.60
CA VAL A 210 -18.89 18.08 -9.68
C VAL A 210 -17.97 17.41 -10.70
N ILE A 211 -17.96 16.07 -10.68
CA ILE A 211 -17.32 15.18 -11.66
C ILE A 211 -18.37 14.18 -12.17
N ALA A 212 -18.12 13.60 -13.34
CA ALA A 212 -19.00 12.62 -13.99
C ALA A 212 -18.50 11.17 -13.81
N GLY A 213 -17.34 10.99 -13.17
CA GLY A 213 -16.76 9.67 -12.97
C GLY A 213 -15.37 9.73 -12.37
N PHE A 214 -14.74 8.57 -12.32
CA PHE A 214 -13.38 8.35 -11.85
C PHE A 214 -12.85 7.06 -12.49
N GLU A 215 -11.79 6.52 -11.95
CA GLU A 215 -11.25 5.23 -12.37
C GLU A 215 -10.89 4.37 -11.16
N ASN A 216 -11.09 3.05 -11.25
CA ASN A 216 -10.79 2.13 -10.17
C ASN A 216 -10.86 0.65 -10.59
N GLU A 217 -10.33 -0.24 -9.74
CA GLU A 217 -10.45 -1.70 -9.84
C GLU A 217 -11.70 -2.25 -9.13
N ALA A 218 -12.08 -3.48 -9.50
CA ALA A 218 -13.37 -4.08 -9.14
C ALA A 218 -13.58 -4.24 -7.63
N ALA A 219 -12.54 -4.62 -6.90
CA ALA A 219 -12.60 -4.87 -5.46
C ALA A 219 -13.04 -3.64 -4.67
N SER A 220 -12.43 -2.49 -4.98
CA SER A 220 -12.74 -1.21 -4.35
C SER A 220 -14.10 -0.66 -4.78
N ILE A 221 -14.47 -0.79 -6.08
CA ILE A 221 -15.80 -0.38 -6.58
C ILE A 221 -16.91 -1.11 -5.81
N GLN A 222 -16.76 -2.42 -5.66
CA GLN A 222 -17.73 -3.27 -4.98
C GLN A 222 -17.80 -2.95 -3.48
N ASN A 223 -16.64 -2.87 -2.80
CA ASN A 223 -16.58 -2.73 -1.34
C ASN A 223 -17.16 -1.39 -0.86
N LEU A 224 -16.79 -0.29 -1.54
CA LEU A 224 -17.23 1.06 -1.21
C LEU A 224 -18.48 1.49 -1.98
N LYS A 225 -19.07 0.58 -2.76
CA LYS A 225 -20.34 0.75 -3.47
C LYS A 225 -20.38 1.95 -4.43
N PHE A 226 -19.28 2.26 -5.09
CA PHE A 226 -19.24 3.35 -6.07
C PHE A 226 -20.22 3.17 -7.22
N TYR A 227 -20.66 1.93 -7.49
CA TYR A 227 -21.71 1.62 -8.44
C TYR A 227 -23.05 2.32 -8.16
N GLU A 228 -23.31 2.78 -6.93
CA GLU A 228 -24.55 3.50 -6.57
C GLU A 228 -24.63 4.89 -7.23
N VAL A 229 -23.49 5.50 -7.57
CA VAL A 229 -23.39 6.83 -8.21
C VAL A 229 -22.75 6.81 -9.59
N ALA A 230 -22.01 5.75 -9.92
CA ALA A 230 -21.33 5.58 -11.20
C ALA A 230 -21.51 4.15 -11.74
N PRO A 231 -22.69 3.81 -12.28
CA PRO A 231 -23.03 2.44 -12.65
C PRO A 231 -22.45 1.98 -14.00
N ASN A 232 -21.73 2.82 -14.74
CA ASN A 232 -21.16 2.45 -16.03
C ASN A 232 -19.65 2.22 -15.88
N VAL A 233 -19.19 1.00 -16.19
CA VAL A 233 -17.77 0.66 -16.21
C VAL A 233 -17.32 0.47 -17.64
N THR A 234 -16.31 1.23 -18.07
CA THR A 234 -15.70 1.06 -19.40
C THR A 234 -14.33 0.41 -19.29
N LEU A 235 -14.16 -0.71 -19.98
CA LEU A 235 -12.96 -1.58 -19.97
C LEU A 235 -11.78 -0.97 -20.71
N THR A 236 -11.25 0.15 -20.19
CA THR A 236 -10.00 0.74 -20.66
C THR A 236 -8.77 -0.06 -20.22
N LYS A 237 -8.88 -0.78 -19.09
CA LYS A 237 -7.83 -1.60 -18.48
C LYS A 237 -6.49 -0.86 -18.48
N HIS A 238 -6.53 0.37 -17.99
CA HIS A 238 -5.44 1.32 -18.14
C HIS A 238 -4.39 1.14 -17.05
N THR A 239 -4.68 0.45 -15.95
CA THR A 239 -3.67 0.13 -14.92
C THR A 239 -3.92 -1.26 -14.35
N ILE A 240 -2.86 -2.04 -14.18
CA ILE A 240 -2.85 -3.19 -13.27
C ILE A 240 -2.12 -2.72 -12.02
N THR A 241 -2.78 -2.81 -10.87
CA THR A 241 -2.28 -2.18 -9.64
C THR A 241 -1.01 -2.85 -9.12
N VAL A 242 -0.02 -2.04 -8.74
CA VAL A 242 1.02 -2.47 -7.79
C VAL A 242 0.73 -1.77 -6.49
N ARG A 243 0.64 -2.53 -5.39
CA ARG A 243 0.28 -1.98 -4.08
C ARG A 243 1.33 -2.37 -3.06
N PRO A 244 2.37 -1.54 -2.86
CA PRO A 244 3.32 -1.75 -1.79
C PRO A 244 2.61 -1.94 -0.45
N VAL A 245 2.92 -3.05 0.22
CA VAL A 245 2.73 -3.19 1.66
C VAL A 245 3.91 -2.45 2.28
N VAL A 246 3.61 -1.43 3.08
CA VAL A 246 4.63 -0.52 3.60
C VAL A 246 4.59 -0.45 5.11
N MET A 247 5.74 -0.13 5.70
CA MET A 247 5.90 0.19 7.10
C MET A 247 6.66 1.52 7.24
N SER A 248 6.35 2.34 8.25
CA SER A 248 7.14 3.51 8.59
C SER A 248 8.60 3.10 8.83
N GLY A 249 9.55 3.72 8.15
CA GLY A 249 10.97 3.46 8.31
C GLY A 249 11.45 3.75 9.73
N LYS A 250 10.85 4.76 10.39
CA LYS A 250 11.10 5.06 11.80
C LYS A 250 10.62 3.96 12.74
N THR A 251 9.48 3.34 12.47
CA THR A 251 9.01 2.19 13.25
C THR A 251 9.87 0.97 12.95
N PHE A 252 10.11 0.66 11.68
CA PHE A 252 10.94 -0.46 11.24
C PHE A 252 12.33 -0.47 11.91
N ARG A 253 13.04 0.68 11.91
CA ARG A 253 14.37 0.78 12.54
C ARG A 253 14.38 0.61 14.06
N LYS A 254 13.24 0.75 14.73
CA LYS A 254 13.13 0.53 16.19
C LYS A 254 12.87 -0.92 16.56
N LEU A 255 12.44 -1.74 15.59
CA LEU A 255 12.20 -3.15 15.83
C LEU A 255 13.53 -3.87 16.10
N PRO A 256 13.54 -4.89 16.97
CA PRO A 256 14.64 -5.85 17.05
C PRO A 256 15.02 -6.41 15.68
N GLU A 257 16.31 -6.71 15.45
CA GLU A 257 16.81 -7.16 14.13
C GLU A 257 16.14 -8.46 13.65
N ASP A 258 15.85 -9.38 14.56
CA ASP A 258 15.10 -10.60 14.28
C ASP A 258 13.64 -10.31 13.87
N LEU A 259 12.97 -9.37 14.56
CA LEU A 259 11.63 -8.93 14.16
C LEU A 259 11.64 -8.19 12.82
N GLN A 260 12.67 -7.40 12.51
CA GLN A 260 12.80 -6.75 11.19
C GLN A 260 12.82 -7.80 10.07
N GLN A 261 13.56 -8.90 10.26
CA GLN A 261 13.60 -9.98 9.27
C GLN A 261 12.25 -10.68 9.15
N VAL A 262 11.57 -10.97 10.28
CA VAL A 262 10.22 -11.55 10.26
C VAL A 262 9.23 -10.64 9.53
N VAL A 263 9.29 -9.32 9.74
CA VAL A 263 8.44 -8.34 9.05
C VAL A 263 8.66 -8.35 7.55
N LEU A 264 9.92 -8.40 7.07
CA LEU A 264 10.23 -8.46 5.65
C LEU A 264 9.70 -9.77 5.02
N ASP A 265 9.95 -10.90 5.68
CA ASP A 265 9.51 -12.20 5.19
C ASP A 265 7.97 -12.33 5.19
N ALA A 266 7.33 -11.86 6.25
CA ALA A 266 5.87 -11.85 6.39
C ALA A 266 5.22 -10.90 5.40
N GLY A 267 5.77 -9.68 5.23
CA GLY A 267 5.29 -8.69 4.28
C GLY A 267 5.36 -9.20 2.84
N ALA A 268 6.45 -9.86 2.45
CA ALA A 268 6.61 -10.43 1.12
C ALA A 268 5.59 -11.54 0.85
N LYS A 269 5.38 -12.46 1.81
CA LYS A 269 4.40 -13.54 1.73
C LYS A 269 2.96 -13.02 1.72
N ALA A 270 2.64 -12.07 2.59
CA ALA A 270 1.33 -11.43 2.65
C ALA A 270 1.01 -10.67 1.36
N GLY A 271 1.98 -9.92 0.82
CA GLY A 271 1.85 -9.28 -0.48
C GLY A 271 1.55 -10.28 -1.59
N ALA A 272 2.31 -11.39 -1.66
CA ALA A 272 2.06 -12.45 -2.63
C ALA A 272 0.67 -13.09 -2.48
N PHE A 273 0.19 -13.28 -1.25
CA PHE A 273 -1.18 -13.71 -0.99
C PHE A 273 -2.21 -12.70 -1.50
N GLY A 274 -2.04 -11.42 -1.14
CA GLY A 274 -2.93 -10.34 -1.53
C GLY A 274 -3.04 -10.17 -3.04
N ARG A 275 -1.91 -10.35 -3.73
CA ARG A 275 -1.83 -10.17 -5.18
C ARG A 275 -2.46 -11.33 -5.96
N ASP A 276 -2.31 -12.57 -5.49
CA ASP A 276 -3.04 -13.73 -6.02
C ASP A 276 -4.55 -13.56 -5.80
N LEU A 277 -4.93 -13.12 -4.60
CA LEU A 277 -6.33 -12.91 -4.24
C LEU A 277 -7.01 -11.87 -5.13
N GLU A 278 -6.45 -10.66 -5.22
CA GLU A 278 -7.09 -9.56 -5.94
C GLU A 278 -7.11 -9.80 -7.46
N SER A 279 -5.99 -10.25 -8.06
CA SER A 279 -5.94 -10.50 -9.51
C SER A 279 -6.90 -11.62 -9.95
N ARG A 280 -7.11 -12.65 -9.11
CA ARG A 280 -8.07 -13.72 -9.38
C ARG A 280 -9.52 -13.25 -9.20
N GLU A 281 -9.81 -12.45 -8.18
CA GLU A 281 -11.17 -12.00 -7.88
C GLU A 281 -11.64 -10.82 -8.75
N ASP A 282 -10.76 -10.07 -9.43
CA ASP A 282 -11.13 -8.83 -10.15
C ASP A 282 -12.26 -9.05 -11.17
N GLY A 283 -12.10 -10.02 -12.06
CA GLY A 283 -13.13 -10.38 -13.04
C GLY A 283 -14.39 -10.99 -12.41
N GLU A 284 -14.22 -11.78 -11.34
CA GLU A 284 -15.35 -12.37 -10.60
C GLU A 284 -16.22 -11.29 -9.95
N LYS A 285 -15.60 -10.25 -9.40
CA LYS A 285 -16.29 -9.11 -8.77
C LYS A 285 -17.01 -8.24 -9.79
N LEU A 286 -16.42 -7.99 -10.97
CA LEU A 286 -17.14 -7.35 -12.07
C LEU A 286 -18.38 -8.15 -12.45
N GLN A 287 -18.26 -9.47 -12.61
CA GLN A 287 -19.39 -10.32 -12.97
C GLN A 287 -20.47 -10.34 -11.88
N GLN A 288 -20.08 -10.39 -10.60
CA GLN A 288 -21.03 -10.30 -9.48
C GLN A 288 -21.84 -9.01 -9.51
N MET A 289 -21.19 -7.87 -9.80
CA MET A 289 -21.88 -6.58 -9.89
C MET A 289 -22.80 -6.51 -11.14
N ILE A 290 -22.42 -7.14 -12.26
CA ILE A 290 -23.28 -7.27 -13.44
C ILE A 290 -24.52 -8.12 -13.10
N ASP A 291 -24.33 -9.30 -12.53
CA ASP A 291 -25.42 -10.25 -12.21
C ASP A 291 -26.41 -9.68 -11.19
N ALA A 292 -25.92 -8.82 -10.29
CA ALA A 292 -26.73 -8.09 -9.32
C ALA A 292 -27.45 -6.86 -9.91
N GLY A 293 -27.22 -6.52 -11.19
CA GLY A 293 -27.77 -5.33 -11.84
C GLY A 293 -27.21 -4.02 -11.28
N GLN A 294 -26.02 -4.05 -10.67
CA GLN A 294 -25.38 -2.89 -10.05
C GLN A 294 -24.60 -2.06 -11.06
N ILE A 295 -24.00 -2.70 -12.08
CA ILE A 295 -23.23 -2.03 -13.12
C ILE A 295 -23.59 -2.51 -14.52
N THR A 296 -23.31 -1.68 -15.50
CA THR A 296 -23.18 -2.05 -16.92
C THR A 296 -21.71 -1.97 -17.31
N VAL A 297 -21.22 -2.98 -18.03
CA VAL A 297 -19.82 -3.02 -18.51
C VAL A 297 -19.81 -2.87 -20.02
N SER A 298 -18.95 -1.98 -20.54
CA SER A 298 -18.75 -1.73 -21.97
C SER A 298 -17.27 -1.77 -22.35
N GLU A 299 -16.98 -2.16 -23.59
CA GLU A 299 -15.64 -2.03 -24.17
C GLU A 299 -15.37 -0.58 -24.59
N PHE A 300 -14.09 -0.17 -24.61
CA PHE A 300 -13.68 1.10 -25.19
C PHE A 300 -13.26 0.91 -26.66
N GLU A 301 -13.97 1.53 -27.59
CA GLU A 301 -13.62 1.55 -29.00
C GLU A 301 -12.32 2.34 -29.22
N GLY A 302 -11.36 1.70 -29.90
CA GLY A 302 -10.05 2.32 -30.14
C GLY A 302 -9.13 2.34 -28.92
N ARG A 303 -9.28 1.42 -27.95
CA ARG A 303 -8.41 1.33 -26.77
C ARG A 303 -6.92 1.33 -27.10
N ASP A 304 -6.51 0.68 -28.19
CA ASP A 304 -5.09 0.65 -28.58
C ASP A 304 -4.56 2.03 -29.02
N GLN A 305 -5.43 2.91 -29.52
CA GLN A 305 -5.06 4.31 -29.80
C GLN A 305 -4.67 5.05 -28.51
N MET A 306 -5.22 4.67 -27.36
CA MET A 306 -4.81 5.24 -26.07
C MET A 306 -3.34 4.98 -25.78
N LEU A 307 -2.84 3.77 -26.09
CA LEU A 307 -1.44 3.40 -25.88
C LEU A 307 -0.49 4.32 -26.67
N GLU A 308 -0.83 4.59 -27.93
CA GLU A 308 -0.03 5.47 -28.80
C GLU A 308 0.00 6.91 -28.28
N ILE A 309 -1.14 7.40 -27.78
CA ILE A 309 -1.27 8.76 -27.24
C ILE A 309 -0.48 8.93 -25.94
N VAL A 310 -0.51 7.92 -25.06
CA VAL A 310 0.07 8.03 -23.71
C VAL A 310 1.55 7.67 -23.65
N GLN A 311 2.07 6.91 -24.61
CA GLN A 311 3.47 6.51 -24.61
C GLN A 311 4.45 7.71 -24.55
N PRO A 312 4.27 8.79 -25.35
CA PRO A 312 5.09 10.00 -25.21
C PRO A 312 4.99 10.67 -23.84
N VAL A 313 3.83 10.59 -23.17
CA VAL A 313 3.62 11.15 -21.82
C VAL A 313 4.40 10.35 -20.78
N GLN A 314 4.35 9.01 -20.87
CA GLN A 314 5.15 8.11 -20.04
C GLN A 314 6.65 8.37 -20.20
N ASP A 315 7.10 8.48 -21.46
CA ASP A 315 8.52 8.71 -21.77
C ASP A 315 9.01 10.06 -21.26
N ALA A 316 8.20 11.12 -21.41
CA ALA A 316 8.50 12.44 -20.89
C ALA A 316 8.54 12.46 -19.35
N TYR A 317 7.62 11.76 -18.69
CA TYR A 317 7.61 11.65 -17.23
C TYR A 317 8.84 10.89 -16.70
N ALA A 318 9.19 9.77 -17.32
CA ALA A 318 10.42 9.06 -16.96
C ALA A 318 11.67 9.91 -17.22
N ALA A 319 11.71 10.70 -18.31
CA ALA A 319 12.82 11.63 -18.58
C ALA A 319 12.93 12.76 -17.55
N GLU A 320 11.82 13.33 -17.11
CA GLU A 320 11.76 14.34 -16.04
C GLU A 320 12.37 13.81 -14.74
N LEU A 321 12.19 12.52 -14.46
CA LEU A 321 12.71 11.84 -13.27
C LEU A 321 14.13 11.25 -13.45
N GLY A 322 14.68 11.26 -14.67
CA GLY A 322 15.93 10.54 -14.98
C GLY A 322 15.81 9.01 -14.94
N ALA A 323 14.60 8.48 -15.11
CA ALA A 323 14.25 7.06 -14.97
C ALA A 323 14.01 6.35 -16.31
N ASN A 324 14.56 6.84 -17.43
CA ASN A 324 14.36 6.23 -18.75
C ASN A 324 14.83 4.77 -18.83
N GLU A 325 15.99 4.47 -18.22
CA GLU A 325 16.53 3.10 -18.21
C GLU A 325 15.65 2.16 -17.39
N LEU A 326 15.12 2.63 -16.26
CA LEU A 326 14.17 1.89 -15.45
C LEU A 326 12.86 1.61 -16.22
N LEU A 327 12.29 2.62 -16.88
CA LEU A 327 11.09 2.44 -17.70
C LEU A 327 11.33 1.42 -18.83
N ALA A 328 12.47 1.49 -19.51
CA ALA A 328 12.84 0.53 -20.55
C ALA A 328 13.03 -0.89 -19.99
N ALA A 329 13.66 -1.01 -18.81
CA ALA A 329 13.84 -2.28 -18.13
C ALA A 329 12.49 -2.91 -17.75
N ILE A 330 11.55 -2.13 -17.22
CA ILE A 330 10.18 -2.59 -16.94
C ILE A 330 9.53 -3.08 -18.22
N ARG A 331 9.47 -2.26 -19.29
CA ARG A 331 8.82 -2.60 -20.56
C ARG A 331 9.38 -3.85 -21.25
N SER A 332 10.63 -4.23 -20.96
CA SER A 332 11.31 -5.38 -21.57
C SER A 332 11.15 -6.69 -20.81
N LYS A 333 10.51 -6.67 -19.64
CA LYS A 333 10.03 -7.90 -18.98
C LYS A 333 8.92 -8.54 -19.80
#